data_AF-A0AB39TSS6-F1
#
_entry.id   AF-A0AB39TSS6-F1
#
_cell.length_a   1.000
_cell.length_b   1.000
_cell.length_c   1.000
_cell.angle_alpha   90.00
_cell.angle_beta   90.00
_cell.angle_gamma   90.00
#
_symmetry.space_group_name_H-M   'P 1'
#
loop_
_entity.id
_entity.type
_entity.pdbx_description
1 polymer ?
#
loop_
_entity_poly.entity_id
_entity_poly.type
_entity_poly.pdbx_seq_one_letter_code
_entity_poly.pdbx_strand_id
1 'polypeptide(L)'
;MSDQDRVEKPALGIMERGYRGAVEKQFFDAFYLAAELHRHPGGLDLLLRGQAATHAVRARPTPSLRLGDTELDTVTDSRVNLRNLIEAGVRVWVEESALAAFGFAAPLDDVLMDGIRVAADGELALRWPEYRAVYFL
;
A
#
# COMPACT_ATOMS: atom_id res chain seq x y z
N MET A 1 -18.48 29.81 -17.52
CA MET A 1 -17.97 28.43 -17.44
C MET A 1 -17.78 28.16 -15.95
N SER A 2 -18.75 27.51 -15.30
CA SER A 2 -18.74 27.33 -13.84
C SER A 2 -17.67 26.32 -13.43
N ASP A 3 -17.01 26.63 -12.32
CA ASP A 3 -15.88 25.92 -11.71
C ASP A 3 -16.26 24.55 -11.09
N GLN A 4 -17.39 23.97 -11.49
CA GLN A 4 -18.05 22.85 -10.79
C GLN A 4 -17.73 21.45 -11.34
N ASP A 5 -16.96 21.32 -12.43
CA ASP A 5 -16.67 20.01 -13.05
C ASP A 5 -15.18 19.68 -13.19
N ARG A 6 -14.29 20.44 -12.54
CA ARG A 6 -12.87 20.07 -12.55
C ARG A 6 -12.66 18.92 -11.57
N VAL A 7 -12.88 17.69 -12.03
CA VAL A 7 -12.52 16.47 -11.30
C VAL A 7 -11.08 16.63 -10.84
N GLU A 8 -10.89 16.78 -9.54
CA GLU A 8 -9.56 17.00 -8.99
C GLU A 8 -8.71 15.76 -9.21
N LYS A 9 -7.50 15.97 -9.75
CA LYS A 9 -6.56 14.88 -10.01
C LYS A 9 -6.10 14.25 -8.68
N PRO A 10 -6.08 12.92 -8.55
CA PRO A 10 -5.52 12.27 -7.36
C PRO A 10 -4.02 12.54 -7.23
N ALA A 11 -3.48 12.36 -6.03
CA ALA A 11 -2.05 12.17 -5.84
C ALA A 11 -1.66 10.68 -5.97
N LEU A 12 -0.39 10.41 -6.24
CA LEU A 12 0.20 9.08 -6.18
C LEU A 12 1.16 8.96 -4.98
N GLY A 13 0.92 8.01 -4.09
CA GLY A 13 1.88 7.61 -3.06
C GLY A 13 2.68 6.39 -3.52
N ILE A 14 3.99 6.40 -3.37
CA ILE A 14 4.89 5.30 -3.68
C ILE A 14 5.52 4.82 -2.38
N MET A 15 5.33 3.54 -2.06
CA MET A 15 5.94 2.91 -0.90
C MET A 15 6.91 1.83 -1.33
N GLU A 16 8.14 1.90 -0.83
CA GLU A 16 9.19 0.93 -1.18
C GLU A 16 9.57 0.03 0.01
N ARG A 17 9.36 0.52 1.24
CA ARG A 17 9.77 -0.15 2.47
C ARG A 17 8.57 -0.82 3.13
N GLY A 18 8.78 -2.05 3.60
CA GLY A 18 7.84 -2.70 4.50
C GLY A 18 7.91 -2.13 5.92
N TYR A 19 6.90 -2.43 6.73
CA TYR A 19 6.83 -2.04 8.14
C TYR A 19 8.12 -2.43 8.90
N ARG A 20 8.76 -1.48 9.59
CA ARG A 20 9.97 -1.71 10.41
C ARG A 20 9.62 -1.66 11.90
N GLY A 21 9.34 -2.83 12.48
CA GLY A 21 9.52 -3.06 13.92
C GLY A 21 8.24 -3.39 14.69
N ALA A 22 8.37 -4.33 15.63
CA ALA A 22 7.30 -4.76 16.54
C ALA A 22 7.47 -4.21 17.98
N VAL A 23 8.57 -3.52 18.27
CA VAL A 23 8.99 -3.18 19.64
C VAL A 23 8.93 -1.68 19.92
N GLU A 24 9.25 -0.83 18.94
CA GLU A 24 8.94 0.60 19.00
C GLU A 24 7.61 0.85 18.31
N LYS A 25 6.66 1.40 19.06
CA LYS A 25 5.40 1.92 18.55
C LYS A 25 5.74 3.07 17.61
N GLN A 26 5.94 2.78 16.33
CA GLN A 26 6.14 3.81 15.33
C GLN A 26 4.81 4.57 15.23
N PHE A 27 4.76 5.76 15.85
CA PHE A 27 3.60 6.65 15.86
C PHE A 27 3.19 7.11 14.45
N PHE A 28 3.98 6.78 13.43
CA PHE A 28 3.78 7.18 12.05
C PHE A 28 4.08 6.00 11.13
N ASP A 29 3.03 5.31 10.68
CA ASP A 29 3.12 4.29 9.64
C ASP A 29 2.72 4.88 8.27
N ALA A 30 3.31 4.39 7.19
CA ALA A 30 3.08 4.93 5.85
C ALA A 30 1.63 4.75 5.36
N PHE A 31 0.91 3.74 5.87
CA PHE A 31 -0.50 3.54 5.57
C PHE A 31 -1.41 4.55 6.27
N TYR A 32 -1.04 4.99 7.47
CA TYR A 32 -1.70 6.07 8.19
C TYR A 32 -1.54 7.37 7.42
N LEU A 33 -0.33 7.71 6.98
CA LEU A 33 -0.13 8.88 6.10
C LEU A 33 -0.93 8.74 4.80
N ALA A 34 -0.96 7.56 4.19
CA ALA A 34 -1.77 7.32 2.98
C ALA A 34 -3.27 7.56 3.24
N ALA A 35 -3.78 7.16 4.40
CA ALA A 35 -5.16 7.41 4.80
C ALA A 35 -5.46 8.90 4.94
N GLU A 36 -4.56 9.66 5.57
CA GLU A 36 -4.73 11.12 5.70
C GLU A 36 -4.65 11.83 4.35
N LEU A 37 -3.72 11.43 3.48
CA LEU A 37 -3.61 11.98 2.12
C LEU A 37 -4.84 11.67 1.26
N HIS A 38 -5.45 10.49 1.42
CA HIS A 38 -6.67 10.12 0.68
C HIS A 38 -7.88 10.99 1.04
N ARG A 39 -7.91 11.61 2.24
CA ARG A 39 -8.99 12.53 2.64
C ARG A 39 -8.91 13.91 1.97
N HIS A 40 -7.79 14.23 1.32
CA HIS A 40 -7.68 15.48 0.58
C HIS A 40 -8.47 15.43 -0.73
N PRO A 41 -8.92 16.59 -1.24
CA PRO A 41 -9.53 16.69 -2.57
C PRO A 41 -8.69 15.99 -3.67
N GLY A 42 -9.38 15.23 -4.52
CA GLY A 42 -8.79 14.35 -5.53
C GLY A 42 -8.35 12.96 -5.02
N GLY A 43 -8.14 12.79 -3.72
CA GLY A 43 -7.77 11.51 -3.11
C GLY A 43 -6.32 11.07 -3.38
N LEU A 44 -6.06 9.79 -3.12
CA LEU A 44 -4.76 9.14 -3.25
C LEU A 44 -4.89 7.79 -3.95
N ASP A 45 -4.02 7.53 -4.92
CA ASP A 45 -3.66 6.21 -5.39
C ASP A 45 -2.33 5.78 -4.76
N LEU A 46 -2.13 4.48 -4.59
CA LEU A 46 -0.95 3.92 -3.94
C LEU A 46 -0.25 2.93 -4.87
N LEU A 47 1.07 3.03 -4.97
CA LEU A 47 1.94 2.05 -5.64
C LEU A 47 2.87 1.40 -4.62
N LEU A 48 2.81 0.07 -4.56
CA LEU A 48 3.66 -0.77 -3.73
C LEU A 48 4.83 -1.29 -4.57
N ARG A 49 6.05 -0.97 -4.12
CA ARG A 49 7.31 -1.39 -4.74
C ARG A 49 8.20 -2.07 -3.71
N GLY A 50 9.25 -2.73 -4.18
CA GLY A 50 10.25 -3.36 -3.30
C GLY A 50 9.61 -4.25 -2.23
N GLN A 51 9.99 -4.05 -0.96
CA GLN A 51 9.46 -4.87 0.14
C GLN A 51 7.98 -4.61 0.43
N ALA A 52 7.47 -3.41 0.13
CA ALA A 52 6.06 -3.07 0.36
C ALA A 52 5.11 -3.93 -0.49
N ALA A 53 5.58 -4.51 -1.61
CA ALA A 53 4.80 -5.45 -2.42
C ALA A 53 4.30 -6.66 -1.62
N THR A 54 5.03 -7.09 -0.59
CA THR A 54 4.60 -8.21 0.27
C THR A 54 3.32 -7.93 1.05
N HIS A 55 2.96 -6.66 1.25
CA HIS A 55 1.70 -6.28 1.89
C HIS A 55 0.48 -6.53 1.00
N ALA A 56 0.67 -6.67 -0.32
CA ALA A 56 -0.40 -6.96 -1.27
C ALA A 56 -0.82 -8.44 -1.27
N VAL A 57 -0.04 -9.31 -0.62
CA VAL A 57 -0.21 -10.77 -0.70
C VAL A 57 -1.10 -11.28 0.43
N ARG A 58 -2.04 -12.18 0.11
CA ARG A 58 -2.83 -12.92 1.08
C ARG A 58 -1.89 -13.80 1.91
N ALA A 59 -2.00 -13.69 3.23
CA ALA A 59 -1.32 -14.60 4.13
C ALA A 59 -2.16 -14.75 5.41
N ARG A 60 -1.79 -15.71 6.26
CA ARG A 60 -2.44 -15.89 7.56
C ARG A 60 -2.22 -14.64 8.44
N PRO A 61 -3.12 -14.37 9.40
CA PRO A 61 -2.91 -13.31 10.39
C PRO A 61 -1.53 -13.45 11.05
N THR A 62 -0.90 -12.32 11.37
CA THR A 62 0.40 -12.32 12.04
C THR A 62 0.26 -13.00 13.40
N PRO A 63 1.03 -14.07 13.70
CA PRO A 63 0.95 -14.73 14.99
C PRO A 63 1.55 -13.85 16.09
N SER A 64 1.07 -14.01 17.33
CA SER A 64 1.76 -13.47 18.50
C SER A 64 3.19 -13.99 18.55
N LEU A 65 4.14 -13.14 18.93
CA LEU A 65 5.53 -13.52 19.12
C LEU A 65 5.81 -13.77 20.60
N ARG A 66 6.61 -14.78 20.93
CA ARG A 66 7.17 -14.95 22.28
C ARG A 66 8.61 -14.46 22.32
N LEU A 67 8.89 -13.52 23.22
CA LEU A 67 10.23 -13.07 23.55
C LEU A 67 10.53 -13.46 25.01
N GLY A 68 11.15 -14.62 25.20
CA GLY A 68 11.29 -15.23 26.52
C GLY A 68 9.93 -15.56 27.14
N ASP A 69 9.63 -14.96 28.29
CA ASP A 69 8.37 -15.12 29.01
C ASP A 69 7.29 -14.09 28.64
N THR A 70 7.62 -13.13 27.77
CA THR A 70 6.68 -12.11 27.31
C THR A 70 6.04 -12.53 25.99
N GLU A 71 4.70 -12.51 25.95
CA GLU A 71 3.94 -12.56 24.72
C GLU A 71 3.78 -11.15 24.13
N LEU A 72 4.10 -11.01 22.85
CA LEU A 72 3.90 -9.82 22.04
C LEU A 72 2.75 -10.11 21.08
N ASP A 73 1.55 -9.70 21.47
CA ASP A 73 0.32 -9.77 20.67
C ASP A 73 0.05 -8.46 19.90
N THR A 74 0.86 -7.43 20.11
CA THR A 74 0.77 -6.12 19.46
C THR A 74 1.48 -6.03 18.10
N VAL A 75 1.82 -7.17 17.48
CA VAL A 75 2.50 -7.17 16.18
C VAL A 75 1.53 -6.74 15.09
N THR A 76 1.72 -5.53 14.56
CA THR A 76 0.82 -4.94 13.57
C THR A 76 0.73 -5.79 12.30
N ASP A 77 -0.48 -6.19 11.92
CA ASP A 77 -0.76 -6.72 10.60
C ASP A 77 -1.05 -5.58 9.62
N SER A 78 -0.01 -5.12 8.94
CA SER A 78 -0.06 -4.10 7.87
C SER A 78 -1.13 -4.34 6.79
N ARG A 79 -1.52 -5.61 6.55
CA ARG A 79 -2.56 -5.95 5.56
C ARG A 79 -3.95 -5.47 6.00
N VAL A 80 -4.19 -5.30 7.30
CA VAL A 80 -5.42 -4.69 7.82
C VAL A 80 -5.53 -3.25 7.34
N ASN A 81 -4.46 -2.47 7.49
CA ASN A 81 -4.44 -1.06 7.05
C ASN A 81 -4.61 -0.96 5.53
N LEU A 82 -3.97 -1.86 4.78
CA LEU A 82 -4.12 -1.89 3.33
C LEU A 82 -5.56 -2.21 2.90
N ARG A 83 -6.25 -3.15 3.56
CA ARG A 83 -7.69 -3.42 3.31
C ARG A 83 -8.54 -2.19 3.59
N ASN A 84 -8.31 -1.51 4.71
CA ASN A 84 -9.06 -0.31 5.06
C ASN A 84 -8.91 0.79 4.00
N LEU A 85 -7.71 0.95 3.40
CA LEU A 85 -7.49 1.88 2.30
C LEU A 85 -8.26 1.48 1.03
N ILE A 86 -8.23 0.19 0.67
CA ILE A 86 -8.98 -0.33 -0.48
C ILE A 86 -10.48 -0.13 -0.28
N GLU A 87 -11.01 -0.46 0.91
CA GLU A 87 -12.41 -0.25 1.28
C GLU A 87 -12.80 1.23 1.28
N ALA A 88 -11.86 2.13 1.61
CA ALA A 88 -12.05 3.58 1.50
C ALA A 88 -12.02 4.11 0.05
N GLY A 89 -11.63 3.28 -0.92
CA GLY A 89 -11.61 3.65 -2.35
C GLY A 89 -10.23 4.03 -2.91
N VAL A 90 -9.15 3.81 -2.14
CA VAL A 90 -7.78 3.98 -2.65
C VAL A 90 -7.52 2.93 -3.73
N ARG A 91 -7.08 3.37 -4.92
CA ARG A 91 -6.61 2.44 -5.95
C ARG A 91 -5.18 2.02 -5.61
N VAL A 92 -4.99 0.72 -5.35
CA VAL A 92 -3.69 0.17 -4.97
C VAL A 92 -3.12 -0.65 -6.12
N TRP A 93 -1.89 -0.32 -6.48
CA TRP A 93 -1.07 -1.01 -7.48
C TRP A 93 0.13 -1.68 -6.81
N VAL A 94 0.61 -2.77 -7.39
CA VAL A 94 1.87 -3.42 -7.00
C VAL A 94 2.70 -3.75 -8.24
N GLU A 95 4.00 -3.49 -8.19
CA GLU A 95 4.92 -3.81 -9.30
C GLU A 95 5.14 -5.32 -9.43
N GLU A 96 5.08 -5.82 -10.67
CA GLU A 96 5.32 -7.24 -10.99
C GLU A 96 6.71 -7.71 -10.55
N SER A 97 7.76 -6.91 -10.79
CA SER A 97 9.13 -7.28 -10.43
C SER A 97 9.33 -7.32 -8.93
N ALA A 98 8.63 -6.45 -8.19
CA ALA A 98 8.65 -6.44 -6.75
C ALA A 98 8.01 -7.71 -6.18
N LEU A 99 6.89 -8.20 -6.75
CA LEU A 99 6.32 -9.49 -6.38
C LEU A 99 7.26 -10.65 -6.73
N ALA A 100 7.83 -10.65 -7.94
CA ALA A 100 8.75 -11.70 -8.40
C ALA A 100 10.01 -11.80 -7.53
N ALA A 101 10.53 -10.67 -7.05
CA ALA A 101 11.69 -10.62 -6.15
C ALA A 101 11.45 -11.34 -4.81
N PHE A 102 10.18 -11.48 -4.38
CA PHE A 102 9.78 -12.24 -3.20
C PHE A 102 9.20 -13.62 -3.52
N GLY A 103 9.37 -14.09 -4.76
CA GLY A 103 8.98 -15.43 -5.20
C GLY A 103 7.51 -15.57 -5.61
N PHE A 104 6.78 -14.47 -5.77
CA PHE A 104 5.41 -14.49 -6.27
C PHE A 104 5.40 -14.28 -7.77
N ALA A 105 5.00 -15.30 -8.53
CA ALA A 105 4.87 -15.26 -9.98
C ALA A 105 3.44 -15.57 -10.41
N ALA A 106 3.09 -15.25 -11.65
CA ALA A 106 1.77 -15.54 -12.21
C ALA A 106 1.45 -17.06 -12.18
N PRO A 107 0.17 -17.45 -11.99
CA PRO A 107 -1.00 -16.58 -11.79
C PRO A 107 -1.09 -16.00 -10.37
N LEU A 108 -1.54 -14.74 -10.26
CA LEU A 108 -1.53 -13.99 -9.00
C LEU A 108 -2.91 -13.89 -8.32
N ASP A 109 -3.96 -14.39 -8.96
CA ASP A 109 -5.36 -14.18 -8.52
C ASP A 109 -5.63 -14.79 -7.13
N ASP A 110 -5.05 -15.97 -6.84
CA ASP A 110 -5.16 -16.63 -5.53
C ASP A 110 -4.12 -16.12 -4.51
N VAL A 111 -3.11 -15.38 -4.99
CA VAL A 111 -1.99 -14.86 -4.18
C VAL A 111 -2.30 -13.47 -3.63
N LEU A 112 -2.86 -12.58 -4.44
CA LEU A 112 -3.06 -11.17 -4.08
C LEU A 112 -4.35 -10.95 -3.31
N MET A 113 -4.34 -9.96 -2.42
CA MET A 113 -5.54 -9.48 -1.76
C MET A 113 -6.53 -8.89 -2.78
N ASP A 114 -7.82 -8.97 -2.47
CA ASP A 114 -8.86 -8.40 -3.32
C ASP A 114 -8.68 -6.89 -3.46
N GLY A 115 -8.89 -6.35 -4.66
CA GLY A 115 -8.76 -4.93 -4.96
C GLY A 115 -7.35 -4.46 -5.31
N ILE A 116 -6.34 -5.33 -5.20
CA ILE A 116 -4.98 -5.06 -5.68
C ILE A 116 -4.92 -5.17 -7.20
N ARG A 117 -4.19 -4.25 -7.83
CA ARG A 117 -3.89 -4.26 -9.26
C ARG A 117 -2.40 -4.49 -9.47
N VAL A 118 -2.05 -5.33 -10.44
CA VAL A 118 -0.65 -5.51 -10.83
C VAL A 118 -0.32 -4.45 -11.89
N ALA A 119 0.83 -3.82 -11.73
CA ALA A 119 1.40 -2.91 -12.71
C ALA A 119 2.69 -3.48 -13.27
N ALA A 120 2.91 -3.30 -14.57
CA ALA A 120 4.21 -3.56 -15.18
C ALA A 120 5.24 -2.55 -14.66
N ASP A 121 6.52 -2.92 -14.70
CA ASP A 121 7.60 -2.04 -14.28
C ASP A 121 7.57 -0.71 -15.06
N GLY A 122 7.51 0.41 -14.32
CA GLY A 122 7.45 1.75 -14.91
C GLY A 122 6.10 2.17 -15.49
N GLU A 123 5.07 1.32 -15.47
CA GLU A 123 3.74 1.65 -16.00
C GLU A 123 3.16 2.92 -15.36
N LEU A 124 3.18 3.01 -14.03
CA LEU A 124 2.67 4.19 -13.34
C LEU A 124 3.57 5.42 -13.50
N ALA A 125 4.87 5.24 -13.81
CA ALA A 125 5.76 6.36 -14.08
C ALA A 125 5.34 7.14 -15.34
N LEU A 126 4.85 6.44 -16.37
CA LEU A 126 4.30 7.07 -17.58
C LEU A 126 3.03 7.90 -17.29
N ARG A 127 2.33 7.57 -16.20
CA ARG A 127 1.07 8.20 -15.79
C ARG A 127 1.26 9.32 -14.77
N TRP A 128 2.48 9.63 -14.34
CA TRP A 128 2.75 10.73 -13.40
C TRP A 128 2.10 12.07 -13.78
N PRO A 129 2.06 12.48 -15.07
CA PRO A 129 1.35 13.72 -15.47
C PRO A 129 -0.17 13.71 -15.24
N GLU A 130 -0.78 12.54 -15.04
CA GLU A 130 -2.20 12.38 -14.70
C GLU A 130 -2.48 12.72 -13.23
N TYR A 131 -1.47 12.63 -12.36
CA TYR A 131 -1.59 12.92 -10.94
C TYR A 131 -1.31 14.39 -10.63
N ARG A 132 -1.87 14.90 -9.52
CA ARG A 132 -1.56 16.25 -9.04
C ARG A 132 -0.17 16.36 -8.42
N ALA A 133 0.31 15.26 -7.82
CA ALA A 133 1.57 15.14 -7.12
C ALA A 133 1.98 13.66 -7.00
N VAL A 134 3.28 13.41 -6.86
CA VAL A 134 3.84 12.08 -6.55
C VAL A 134 4.63 12.20 -5.25
N TYR A 135 4.32 11.34 -4.29
CA TYR A 135 4.96 11.29 -2.97
C TYR A 135 5.67 9.95 -2.80
N PHE A 136 6.91 9.99 -2.29
CA PHE A 136 7.61 8.80 -1.81
C PHE A 136 7.42 8.73 -0.30
N LEU A 137 6.77 7.67 0.18
CA LEU A 137 6.31 7.49 1.56
C LEU A 137 7.24 6.54 2.33
#